data_AF-A0A397DTL0-F1
#
_entry.id   AF-A0A397DTL0-F1
#
_cell.length_a   1.000
_cell.length_b   1.000
_cell.length_c   1.000
_cell.angle_alpha   90.00
_cell.angle_beta   90.00
_cell.angle_gamma   90.00
#
_symmetry.space_group_name_H-M   'P 1'
#
loop_
_entity.id
_entity.type
_entity.pdbx_description
1 polymer ?
#
loop_
_entity_poly.entity_id
_entity_poly.type
_entity_poly.pdbx_seq_one_letter_code
_entity_poly.pdbx_strand_id
1 'polypeptide(L)'
;MQPYMVLAKFHRKFVDVNRAIHDDAYVPKKALAARMYAHYHSTLVHVLQDMWLRFPMFDPLLLDIHGQRAKTCPTLGISAIESKDILYTGTRNGRTLHSLPLLQR
;
A
#
# COMPACT_ATOMS: atom_id res chain seq x y z
N MET A 1 -20.13 -1.73 -10.44
CA MET A 1 -19.17 -2.46 -9.57
C MET A 1 -18.43 -1.44 -8.73
N GLN A 2 -18.42 -1.57 -7.40
CA GLN A 2 -17.74 -0.63 -6.51
C GLN A 2 -16.49 -1.30 -5.91
N PRO A 3 -15.35 -0.61 -5.78
CA PRO A 3 -14.18 -1.16 -5.14
C PRO A 3 -14.41 -1.35 -3.64
N TYR A 4 -13.76 -2.35 -3.06
CA TYR A 4 -13.65 -2.47 -1.61
C TYR A 4 -12.57 -1.50 -1.11
N MET A 5 -12.78 -0.92 0.06
CA MET A 5 -11.82 0.00 0.67
C MET A 5 -11.55 -0.41 2.12
N VAL A 6 -10.29 -0.71 2.42
CA VAL A 6 -9.83 -1.02 3.77
C VAL A 6 -8.96 0.14 4.25
N LEU A 7 -9.37 0.79 5.34
CA LEU A 7 -8.71 1.97 5.90
C LEU A 7 -8.24 1.70 7.32
N ALA A 8 -6.97 1.99 7.61
CA ALA A 8 -6.48 2.00 8.98
C ALA A 8 -7.09 3.20 9.74
N LYS A 9 -7.86 2.93 10.81
CA LYS A 9 -8.45 3.97 11.67
C LYS A 9 -7.56 4.33 12.86
N PHE A 10 -6.24 4.15 12.71
CA PHE A 10 -5.22 4.39 13.72
C PHE A 10 -3.97 4.99 13.08
N HIS A 11 -3.14 5.64 13.88
CA HIS A 11 -1.97 6.35 13.37
C HIS A 11 -0.78 5.39 13.14
N ARG A 12 -0.09 5.51 12.00
CA ARG A 12 1.04 4.64 11.64
C ARG A 12 2.21 4.65 12.63
N LYS A 13 2.41 5.75 13.37
CA LYS A 13 3.41 5.82 14.47
C LYS A 13 3.10 4.88 15.64
N PHE A 14 1.85 4.40 15.75
CA PHE A 14 1.47 3.42 16.77
C PHE A 14 1.55 2.00 16.22
N VAL A 15 0.96 1.77 15.04
CA VAL A 15 1.04 0.52 14.28
C VAL A 15 1.20 0.87 12.81
N ASP A 16 2.34 0.52 12.21
CA ASP A 16 2.61 0.66 10.79
C ASP A 16 2.29 -0.67 10.09
N VAL A 17 1.08 -0.77 9.53
CA VAL A 17 0.59 -1.95 8.80
C VAL A 17 1.24 -2.14 7.42
N ASN A 18 2.10 -1.21 6.98
CA ASN A 18 2.87 -1.36 5.76
C ASN A 18 4.31 -1.87 6.02
N ARG A 19 4.63 -2.23 7.26
CA ARG A 19 5.90 -2.84 7.67
C ARG A 19 5.68 -4.29 8.08
N ALA A 20 6.68 -5.12 7.88
CA ALA A 20 6.65 -6.49 8.40
C ALA A 20 6.80 -6.50 9.93
N ILE A 21 6.28 -7.53 10.60
CA ILE A 21 6.38 -7.67 12.08
C ILE A 21 7.83 -7.62 12.57
N HIS A 22 8.78 -8.12 11.77
CA HIS A 22 10.22 -8.11 12.06
C HIS A 22 10.93 -6.81 11.64
N ASP A 23 10.21 -5.82 11.09
CA ASP A 23 10.72 -4.54 10.61
C ASP A 23 10.02 -3.36 11.32
N ASP A 24 9.92 -3.45 12.64
CA ASP A 24 9.34 -2.41 13.51
C ASP A 24 7.92 -1.97 13.13
N ALA A 25 7.06 -2.92 12.72
CA ALA A 25 5.64 -2.64 12.46
C ALA A 25 4.91 -2.04 13.68
N TYR A 26 5.32 -2.41 14.88
CA TYR A 26 4.81 -1.85 16.13
C TYR A 26 5.77 -2.15 17.29
N VAL A 27 5.63 -1.42 18.39
CA VAL A 27 6.42 -1.65 19.60
C VAL A 27 6.18 -3.08 20.12
N PRO A 28 7.23 -3.91 20.28
CA PRO A 28 7.10 -5.26 20.80
C PRO A 28 6.43 -5.30 22.18
N LYS A 29 5.81 -6.45 22.52
CA LYS A 29 5.16 -6.69 23.81
C LYS A 29 3.91 -5.83 24.10
N LYS A 30 3.41 -5.08 23.12
CA LYS A 30 2.09 -4.40 23.22
C LYS A 30 1.01 -5.26 22.56
N ALA A 31 0.27 -6.02 23.37
CA ALA A 31 -0.80 -6.91 22.89
C ALA A 31 -1.86 -6.17 22.04
N LEU A 32 -2.21 -4.93 22.40
CA LEU A 32 -3.15 -4.14 21.62
C LEU A 32 -2.64 -3.84 20.20
N ALA A 33 -1.37 -3.44 20.07
CA ALA A 33 -0.76 -3.11 18.78
C ALA A 33 -0.70 -4.34 17.84
N ALA A 34 -0.31 -5.49 18.40
CA ALA A 34 -0.32 -6.77 17.68
C ALA A 34 -1.73 -7.16 17.21
N ARG A 35 -2.76 -7.01 18.07
CA ARG A 35 -4.15 -7.27 17.67
C ARG A 35 -4.65 -6.32 16.59
N MET A 36 -4.31 -5.04 16.66
CA MET A 36 -4.70 -4.04 15.65
C MET A 36 -4.06 -4.35 14.29
N TYR A 37 -2.76 -4.68 14.28
CA TYR A 37 -2.05 -5.14 13.09
C TYR A 37 -2.72 -6.39 12.51
N ALA A 38 -2.91 -7.43 13.33
CA ALA A 38 -3.54 -8.68 12.91
C ALA A 38 -4.96 -8.46 12.37
N HIS A 39 -5.76 -7.62 13.03
CA HIS A 39 -7.11 -7.30 12.59
C HIS A 39 -7.12 -6.65 11.21
N TYR A 40 -6.30 -5.62 11.00
CA TYR A 40 -6.18 -4.95 9.69
C TYR A 40 -5.83 -5.95 8.56
N HIS A 41 -4.81 -6.79 8.76
CA HIS A 41 -4.42 -7.78 7.75
C HIS A 41 -5.46 -8.89 7.56
N SER A 42 -6.17 -9.29 8.62
CA SER A 42 -7.27 -10.26 8.48
C SER A 42 -8.43 -9.70 7.65
N THR A 43 -8.75 -8.40 7.80
CA THR A 43 -9.76 -7.74 6.98
C THR A 43 -9.34 -7.67 5.50
N LEU A 44 -8.07 -7.36 5.21
CA LEU A 44 -7.55 -7.39 3.84
C LEU A 44 -7.70 -8.78 3.21
N VAL A 45 -7.28 -9.84 3.93
CA VAL A 45 -7.39 -11.22 3.46
C VAL A 45 -8.85 -11.60 3.21
N HIS A 46 -9.76 -11.25 4.12
CA HIS A 46 -11.18 -11.53 3.97
C HIS A 46 -11.78 -10.87 2.73
N VAL A 47 -11.45 -9.60 2.46
CA VAL A 47 -11.91 -8.88 1.26
C VAL A 47 -11.35 -9.52 -0.01
N LEU A 48 -10.07 -9.91 -0.04
CA LEU A 48 -9.47 -10.57 -1.20
C LEU A 48 -10.14 -11.93 -1.48
N GLN A 49 -10.45 -12.70 -0.44
CA GLN A 49 -11.19 -13.95 -0.56
C GLN A 49 -12.60 -13.74 -1.13
N ASP A 50 -13.33 -12.73 -0.63
CA ASP A 50 -14.65 -12.38 -1.16
C ASP A 50 -14.57 -11.98 -2.64
N MET A 51 -13.55 -11.20 -3.03
CA MET A 51 -13.32 -10.81 -4.43
C MET A 51 -13.04 -12.02 -5.33
N TRP A 52 -12.19 -12.96 -4.91
CA TRP A 52 -11.92 -14.18 -5.68
C TRP A 52 -13.17 -15.04 -5.86
N LEU A 53 -14.00 -15.19 -4.81
CA LEU A 53 -15.24 -15.96 -4.89
C LEU A 53 -16.26 -15.30 -5.83
N ARG A 54 -16.32 -13.97 -5.83
CA ARG A 54 -17.27 -13.19 -6.62
C ARG A 54 -16.83 -13.04 -8.08
N PHE A 55 -15.53 -13.05 -8.34
CA PHE A 55 -14.94 -12.84 -9.67
C PHE A 55 -13.86 -13.90 -9.97
N PRO A 56 -14.23 -15.19 -10.05
CA PRO A 56 -13.26 -16.30 -10.12
C PRO A 56 -12.41 -16.32 -11.40
N MET A 57 -12.80 -15.55 -12.42
CA MET A 57 -12.08 -15.44 -13.70
C MET A 57 -11.01 -14.35 -13.71
N PHE A 58 -10.92 -13.53 -12.65
CA PHE A 58 -10.03 -12.38 -12.59
C PHE A 58 -9.18 -12.39 -11.31
N ASP A 59 -7.95 -11.91 -11.43
CA ASP A 59 -7.12 -11.63 -10.26
C ASP A 59 -7.54 -10.30 -9.62
N PRO A 60 -7.76 -10.24 -8.29
CA PRO A 60 -8.02 -9.00 -7.58
C PRO A 60 -6.84 -8.04 -7.72
N LEU A 61 -7.13 -6.80 -8.12
CA LEU A 61 -6.15 -5.71 -8.10
C LEU A 61 -6.13 -5.06 -6.71
N LEU A 62 -5.04 -5.26 -5.97
CA LEU A 62 -4.79 -4.57 -4.71
C LEU A 62 -4.01 -3.28 -4.95
N LEU A 63 -4.64 -2.14 -4.69
CA LEU A 63 -4.01 -0.82 -4.74
C LEU A 63 -3.69 -0.35 -3.32
N ASP A 64 -2.40 -0.17 -3.02
CA ASP A 64 -1.92 0.41 -1.76
C ASP A 64 -1.66 1.91 -1.95
N ILE A 65 -2.52 2.74 -1.36
CA ILE A 65 -2.61 4.18 -1.65
C ILE A 65 -2.00 4.98 -0.49
N HIS A 66 -1.00 5.81 -0.80
CA HIS A 66 -0.30 6.64 0.19
C HIS A 66 -0.26 8.10 -0.23
N GLY A 67 -0.35 8.98 0.77
CA GLY A 67 0.07 10.37 0.64
C GLY A 67 1.56 10.49 0.95
N GLN A 68 2.28 11.31 0.20
CA GLN A 68 3.68 11.63 0.49
C GLN A 68 3.92 13.14 0.46
N ARG A 69 4.88 13.59 1.27
CA ARG A 69 5.33 14.98 1.25
C ARG A 69 6.15 15.19 -0.02
N ALA A 70 5.84 16.24 -0.77
CA ALA A 70 6.63 16.66 -1.92
C ALA A 70 8.10 16.93 -1.53
N LYS A 71 9.03 16.43 -2.35
CA LYS A 71 10.47 16.49 -2.06
C LYS A 71 11.28 16.52 -3.35
N THR A 72 12.35 17.31 -3.37
CA THR A 72 13.34 17.29 -4.46
C THR A 72 14.09 15.96 -4.47
N CYS A 73 14.16 15.30 -5.62
CA CYS A 73 14.90 14.08 -5.84
C CYS A 73 15.97 14.30 -6.93
N PRO A 74 17.24 14.55 -6.54
CA PRO A 74 18.32 14.78 -7.51
C PRO A 74 18.53 13.60 -8.47
N THR A 75 18.37 12.36 -7.99
CA THR A 75 18.53 11.15 -8.80
C THR A 75 17.53 11.05 -9.94
N LEU A 76 16.31 11.56 -9.75
CA LEU A 76 15.26 11.56 -10.75
C LEU A 76 15.15 12.90 -11.49
N GLY A 77 15.93 13.92 -11.10
CA GLY A 77 15.85 15.27 -11.66
C GLY A 77 14.54 16.00 -11.35
N ILE A 78 13.81 15.61 -10.29
CA ILE A 78 12.49 16.16 -9.97
C ILE A 78 12.59 17.17 -8.81
N SER A 79 12.04 18.37 -8.99
CA SER A 79 11.94 19.38 -7.93
C SER A 79 10.79 19.12 -6.96
N ALA A 80 10.84 19.70 -5.76
CA ALA A 80 9.73 19.63 -4.80
C ALA A 80 8.44 20.33 -5.28
N ILE A 81 8.52 21.20 -6.30
CA ILE A 81 7.35 21.83 -6.91
C ILE A 81 6.67 20.80 -7.82
N GLU A 82 7.41 20.26 -8.78
CA GLU A 82 6.91 19.23 -9.72
C GLU A 82 6.41 17.98 -8.99
N SER A 83 7.12 17.57 -7.92
CA SER A 83 6.76 16.40 -7.11
C SER A 83 5.33 16.46 -6.53
N LYS A 84 4.73 17.65 -6.36
CA LYS A 84 3.35 17.80 -5.88
C LYS A 84 2.32 17.27 -6.87
N ASP A 85 2.63 17.31 -8.15
CA ASP A 85 1.71 16.98 -9.24
C ASP A 85 2.03 15.61 -9.86
N ILE A 86 2.96 14.85 -9.26
CA ILE A 86 3.41 13.54 -9.75
C ILE A 86 2.75 12.42 -8.94
N LEU A 87 2.13 11.48 -9.65
CA LEU A 87 1.75 10.18 -9.12
C LEU A 87 2.92 9.21 -9.22
N TYR A 88 3.32 8.63 -8.09
CA TYR A 88 4.38 7.63 -8.03
C TYR A 88 3.77 6.23 -7.98
N THR A 89 4.20 5.36 -8.90
CA THR A 89 3.73 3.96 -8.97
C THR A 89 4.87 3.01 -8.59
N GLY A 90 4.74 2.34 -7.45
CA GLY A 90 5.69 1.31 -7.00
C GLY A 90 5.30 -0.08 -7.50
N THR A 91 6.04 -0.65 -8.45
CA THR A 91 5.76 -1.98 -9.04
C THR A 91 6.75 -3.07 -8.62
N ARG A 92 7.66 -2.77 -7.68
CA ARG A 92 8.82 -3.61 -7.31
C ARG A 92 9.59 -4.12 -8.54
N ASN A 93 9.97 -3.20 -9.44
CA ASN A 93 10.61 -3.51 -10.72
C ASN A 93 9.77 -4.45 -11.60
N GLY A 94 8.45 -4.20 -11.68
CA GLY A 94 7.52 -4.98 -12.49
C GLY A 94 7.12 -6.35 -11.91
N ARG A 95 7.49 -6.66 -10.65
CA ARG A 95 7.19 -7.96 -10.02
C ARG A 95 5.81 -8.03 -9.37
N THR A 96 5.21 -6.90 -9.00
CA THR A 96 3.88 -6.87 -8.33
C THR A 96 2.78 -6.36 -9.24
N LEU A 97 3.13 -5.59 -10.26
CA LEU A 97 2.21 -5.16 -11.31
C LEU A 97 3.03 -5.04 -12.60
N HIS A 98 2.61 -5.73 -13.65
CA HIS A 98 3.17 -5.52 -14.98
C HIS A 98 2.66 -4.17 -15.49
N SER A 99 3.43 -3.11 -15.25
CA SER A 99 3.26 -1.86 -16.00
C SER A 99 3.92 -2.03 -17.35
N LEU A 100 3.19 -1.79 -18.44
CA LEU A 100 3.82 -1.55 -19.74
C LEU A 100 4.91 -0.47 -19.56
N PRO A 101 6.08 -0.59 -20.22
CA PRO A 101 7.06 0.48 -20.19
C PRO A 101 6.33 1.77 -20.57
N LEU A 102 6.41 2.80 -19.73
CA LEU A 102 5.98 4.14 -20.11
C LEU A 102 6.68 4.43 -21.44
N LEU A 103 5.91 4.57 -22.51
CA LEU A 103 6.40 5.13 -23.77
C LEU A 103 7.06 6.45 -23.40
N GLN A 104 8.39 6.46 -23.38
CA GLN A 104 9.18 7.67 -23.21
C GLN A 104 8.76 8.59 -24.37
N ARG A 105 8.07 9.68 -24.04
CA ARG A 105 7.87 10.80 -24.95
C ARG A 105 9.10 11.68 -24.92
#